data_AF-A0A9P5XWM6-F1
#
_entry.id   AF-A0A9P5XWM6-F1
#
_cell.length_a   1.000
_cell.length_b   1.000
_cell.length_c   1.000
_cell.angle_alpha   90.00
_cell.angle_beta   90.00
_cell.angle_gamma   90.00
#
_symmetry.space_group_name_H-M   'P 1'
#
loop_
_entity.id
_entity.type
_entity.pdbx_description
1 polymer ?
#
loop_
_entity_poly.entity_id
_entity_poly.type
_entity_poly.pdbx_seq_one_letter_code
_entity_poly.pdbx_strand_id
1 'polypeptide(L)'
;MEDWIKAMEESNNGMCKGWRDQIDTLVIFAGLFSATVTAFTIESYQWLSETPTDTLARLQLRALLNATLDPAAVDSLAPAKFSVSPSSVWINTLWFASLAFALTAAVVSILCKQWLYEYQRYENVTTEDSFLIHGLCYRGLQTWRVPEIITSLPILLQIALVLFLSGILVLLWSFQSVVASITTVIVGLTFPFSLQRQSCQLFNISTQNLTHSVLTSRGSSGRFSSFPVPGCLTPVCSPIGKPLIVGK
;
A
#
# COMPACT_ATOMS: atom_id res chain seq x y z
N MET A 1 -10.00 -21.17 -32.86
CA MET A 1 -10.82 -20.35 -31.95
C MET A 1 -10.63 -20.81 -30.52
N GLU A 2 -10.72 -22.12 -30.28
CA GLU A 2 -10.45 -22.77 -28.98
C GLU A 2 -9.06 -22.45 -28.40
N ASP A 3 -8.00 -22.43 -29.21
CA ASP A 3 -6.64 -22.11 -28.72
C ASP A 3 -6.53 -20.70 -28.13
N TRP A 4 -7.23 -19.72 -28.71
CA TRP A 4 -7.24 -18.34 -28.21
C TRP A 4 -8.01 -18.20 -26.89
N ILE A 5 -9.07 -19.00 -26.69
CA ILE A 5 -9.86 -19.01 -25.45
C ILE A 5 -9.00 -19.56 -24.31
N LYS A 6 -8.34 -20.69 -24.53
CA LYS A 6 -7.41 -21.28 -23.54
C LYS A 6 -6.28 -20.31 -23.17
N ALA A 7 -5.71 -19.63 -24.15
CA ALA A 7 -4.65 -18.65 -23.90
C ALA A 7 -5.13 -17.45 -23.06
N MET A 8 -6.37 -16.98 -23.26
CA MET A 8 -6.95 -15.88 -22.47
C MET A 8 -7.24 -16.30 -21.03
N GLU A 9 -7.83 -17.48 -20.83
CA GLU A 9 -8.13 -18.04 -19.51
C GLU A 9 -6.85 -18.27 -18.70
N GLU A 10 -5.81 -18.81 -19.33
CA GLU A 10 -4.51 -19.02 -18.68
C GLU A 10 -3.85 -17.69 -18.28
N SER A 11 -3.92 -16.68 -19.14
CA SER A 11 -3.42 -15.33 -18.84
C SER A 11 -4.18 -14.67 -17.69
N ASN A 12 -5.51 -14.81 -17.66
CA ASN A 12 -6.36 -14.18 -16.65
C ASN A 12 -6.20 -14.84 -15.28
N ASN A 13 -6.15 -16.18 -15.25
CA ASN A 13 -5.84 -16.95 -14.06
C ASN A 13 -4.45 -16.64 -13.52
N GLY A 14 -3.45 -16.48 -14.39
CA GLY A 14 -2.10 -16.07 -14.00
C GLY A 14 -2.08 -14.68 -13.33
N MET A 15 -2.78 -13.71 -13.91
CA MET A 15 -2.89 -12.36 -13.35
C MET A 15 -3.61 -12.36 -11.99
N CYS A 16 -4.75 -13.04 -11.89
CA CYS A 16 -5.51 -13.15 -10.63
C CYS A 16 -4.70 -13.85 -9.54
N LYS A 17 -3.97 -14.91 -9.87
CA LYS A 17 -3.07 -15.59 -8.92
C LYS A 17 -2.00 -14.64 -8.42
N GLY A 18 -1.33 -13.90 -9.32
CA GLY A 18 -0.30 -12.94 -8.95
C GLY A 18 -0.80 -11.81 -8.04
N TRP A 19 -2.02 -11.32 -8.24
CA TRP A 19 -2.63 -10.33 -7.34
C TRP A 19 -3.04 -10.92 -6.00
N ARG A 20 -3.57 -12.14 -5.99
CA ARG A 20 -3.88 -12.85 -4.74
C ARG A 20 -2.62 -13.02 -3.90
N ASP A 21 -1.56 -13.57 -4.47
CA ASP A 21 -0.29 -13.79 -3.75
C ASP A 21 0.30 -12.49 -3.16
N GLN A 22 0.17 -11.37 -3.89
CA GLN A 22 0.53 -10.04 -3.38
C GLN A 22 -0.36 -9.62 -2.21
N ILE A 23 -1.68 -9.75 -2.33
CA ILE A 23 -2.64 -9.42 -1.28
C ILE A 23 -2.41 -10.28 -0.03
N ASP A 24 -2.16 -11.58 -0.16
CA ASP A 24 -1.82 -12.48 0.95
C ASP A 24 -0.62 -11.96 1.73
N THR A 25 0.45 -11.61 1.01
CA THR A 25 1.67 -11.05 1.59
C THR A 25 1.41 -9.72 2.31
N LEU A 26 0.62 -8.83 1.69
CA LEU A 26 0.25 -7.53 2.25
C LEU A 26 -0.53 -7.65 3.56
N VAL A 27 -1.50 -8.58 3.63
CA VAL A 27 -2.31 -8.81 4.83
C VAL A 27 -1.46 -9.39 5.96
N ILE A 28 -0.57 -10.34 5.66
CA ILE A 28 0.36 -10.89 6.66
C ILE A 28 1.25 -9.80 7.23
N PHE A 29 1.84 -8.97 6.36
CA PHE A 29 2.65 -7.83 6.78
C PHE A 29 1.84 -6.84 7.64
N ALA A 30 0.63 -6.49 7.22
CA ALA A 30 -0.25 -5.61 7.96
C ALA A 30 -0.57 -6.14 9.36
N GLY A 31 -0.81 -7.45 9.50
CA GLY A 31 -1.05 -8.09 10.80
C GLY A 31 0.18 -8.05 11.71
N LEU A 32 1.35 -8.42 11.20
CA LEU A 32 2.62 -8.37 11.94
C LEU A 32 2.96 -6.95 12.38
N PHE A 33 2.84 -5.99 11.45
CA PHE A 33 3.04 -4.58 11.73
C PHE A 33 2.07 -4.08 12.80
N SER A 34 0.77 -4.37 12.65
CA SER A 34 -0.25 -3.98 13.64
C SER A 34 0.05 -4.54 15.03
N ALA A 35 0.50 -5.79 15.13
CA ALA A 35 0.90 -6.39 16.41
C ALA A 35 2.08 -5.63 17.04
N THR A 36 3.12 -5.31 16.26
CA THR A 36 4.26 -4.54 16.76
C THR A 36 3.83 -3.14 17.22
N VAL A 37 3.07 -2.41 16.41
CA VAL A 37 2.57 -1.06 16.76
C VAL A 37 1.68 -1.10 17.99
N THR A 38 0.83 -2.13 18.14
CA THR A 38 -0.04 -2.30 19.31
C THR A 38 0.76 -2.43 20.59
N ALA A 39 1.86 -3.18 20.58
CA ALA A 39 2.73 -3.33 21.76
C ALA A 39 3.26 -1.96 22.25
N PHE A 40 3.77 -1.14 21.32
CA PHE A 40 4.21 0.22 21.66
C PHE A 40 3.05 1.12 22.10
N THR A 41 1.91 1.03 21.43
CA THR A 41 0.72 1.84 21.72
C THR A 41 0.18 1.56 23.13
N ILE A 42 0.17 0.30 23.58
CA ILE A 42 -0.25 -0.06 24.94
C ILE A 42 0.65 0.59 25.99
N GLU A 43 1.96 0.61 25.75
CA GLU A 43 2.93 1.25 26.66
C GLU A 43 2.77 2.78 26.67
N SER A 44 2.70 3.43 25.50
CA SER A 44 2.58 4.89 25.46
C SER A 44 1.21 5.43 25.86
N TYR A 45 0.15 4.61 25.77
CA TYR A 45 -1.18 5.00 26.22
C TYR A 45 -1.18 5.35 27.71
N GLN A 46 -0.36 4.64 28.50
CA GLN A 46 -0.20 4.92 29.92
C GLN A 46 0.37 6.31 30.18
N TRP A 47 1.15 6.89 29.26
CA TRP A 47 1.70 8.24 29.41
C TRP A 47 0.65 9.35 29.27
N LEU A 48 -0.56 9.04 28.78
CA LEU A 48 -1.69 9.98 28.76
C LEU A 48 -2.55 9.91 30.02
N SER A 49 -2.36 8.88 30.85
CA SER A 49 -3.14 8.68 32.08
C SER A 49 -2.25 8.88 33.31
N GLU A 50 -2.83 9.34 34.41
CA GLU A 50 -2.15 9.26 35.70
C GLU A 50 -2.03 7.77 36.09
N THR A 51 -0.83 7.28 36.35
CA THR A 51 -0.63 5.94 36.90
C THR A 51 -1.13 5.93 38.35
N PRO A 52 -1.78 4.85 38.83
CA PRO A 52 -2.15 4.75 40.25
C PRO A 52 -0.97 4.94 41.20
N THR A 53 0.26 4.62 40.77
CA THR A 53 1.48 4.89 41.54
C THR A 53 1.76 6.39 41.69
N ASP A 54 1.53 7.18 40.63
CA ASP A 54 1.76 8.62 40.62
C ASP A 54 0.72 9.35 41.48
N THR A 55 -0.54 8.89 41.45
CA THR A 55 -1.60 9.44 42.31
C THR A 55 -1.32 9.11 43.77
N LEU A 56 -0.91 7.88 44.09
CA LEU A 56 -0.53 7.49 45.45
C LEU A 56 0.68 8.29 45.95
N ALA A 57 1.71 8.47 45.14
CA ALA A 57 2.87 9.30 45.49
C ALA A 57 2.48 10.75 45.76
N ARG A 58 1.59 11.34 44.94
CA ARG A 58 1.07 12.70 45.14
C ARG A 58 0.22 12.81 46.41
N LEU A 59 -0.60 11.80 46.70
CA LEU A 59 -1.42 11.76 47.93
C LEU A 59 -0.56 11.58 49.18
N GLN A 60 0.47 10.73 49.12
CA GLN A 60 1.43 10.55 50.21
C GLN A 60 2.24 11.82 50.48
N LEU A 61 2.73 12.49 49.43
CA LEU A 61 3.42 13.76 49.57
C LEU A 61 2.50 14.82 50.19
N ARG A 62 1.22 14.88 49.76
CA ARG A 62 0.24 15.79 50.34
C ARG A 62 -0.08 15.48 51.81
N ALA A 63 -0.14 14.20 52.18
CA ALA A 63 -0.34 13.77 53.55
C ALA A 63 0.86 14.13 54.46
N LEU A 64 2.09 13.97 53.97
CA LEU A 64 3.31 14.38 54.66
C LEU A 64 3.40 15.90 54.83
N LEU A 65 3.04 16.67 53.80
CA LEU A 65 2.98 18.14 53.88
C LEU A 65 1.94 18.62 54.89
N ASN A 66 0.74 18.04 54.87
CA ASN A 66 -0.31 18.36 55.86
C ASN A 66 0.11 18.01 57.30
N ALA A 67 0.99 17.02 57.48
CA ALA A 67 1.48 16.64 58.80
C ALA A 67 2.61 17.54 59.32
N THR A 68 3.28 18.31 58.45
CA THR A 68 4.48 19.09 58.78
C THR A 68 4.31 20.60 58.63
N LEU A 69 3.35 21.07 57.84
CA LEU A 69 3.12 22.48 57.54
C LEU A 69 1.69 22.92 57.94
N ASP A 70 1.56 24.20 58.29
CA ASP A 70 0.29 24.86 58.57
C ASP A 70 -0.64 24.73 57.33
N PRO A 71 -1.93 24.39 57.45
CA PRO A 71 -2.81 24.10 56.32
C PRO A 71 -2.90 25.22 55.26
N ALA A 72 -2.67 26.48 55.66
CA ALA A 72 -2.60 27.62 54.74
C ALA A 72 -1.36 27.60 53.82
N ALA A 73 -0.23 27.03 54.26
CA ALA A 73 0.98 26.87 53.45
C ALA A 73 0.85 25.71 52.45
N VAL A 74 0.05 24.68 52.75
CA VAL A 74 -0.14 23.51 51.88
C VAL A 74 -0.93 23.84 50.62
N ASP A 75 -1.89 24.76 50.67
CA ASP A 75 -2.64 25.19 49.48
C ASP A 75 -1.78 26.01 48.50
N SER A 76 -0.79 26.75 49.02
CA SER A 76 0.20 27.44 48.18
C SER A 76 1.22 26.49 47.54
N LEU A 77 1.37 25.28 48.09
CA LEU A 77 2.24 24.20 47.60
C LEU A 77 1.43 23.03 47.03
N ALA A 78 0.22 23.29 46.52
CA ALA A 78 -0.63 22.25 45.97
C ALA A 78 0.11 21.47 44.85
N PRO A 79 0.13 20.13 44.89
CA PRO A 79 0.85 19.34 43.91
C PRO A 79 0.28 19.59 42.51
N ALA A 80 1.16 19.97 41.57
CA ALA A 80 0.82 20.34 40.20
C ALA A 80 -0.24 19.40 39.61
N LYS A 81 -1.33 19.97 39.07
CA LYS A 81 -2.35 19.21 38.34
C LYS A 81 -1.66 18.43 37.22
N PHE A 82 -2.07 17.19 37.00
CA PHE A 82 -1.49 16.39 35.93
C PHE A 82 -1.67 17.09 34.60
N SER A 83 -0.55 17.23 33.92
CA SER A 83 -0.45 17.87 32.62
C SER A 83 0.29 16.92 31.72
N VAL A 84 -0.39 16.47 30.66
CA VAL A 84 0.18 15.55 29.69
C VAL A 84 1.23 16.30 28.87
N SER A 85 2.43 15.71 28.74
CA SER A 85 3.46 16.27 27.89
C SER A 85 2.98 16.35 26.43
N PRO A 86 3.14 17.48 25.72
CA PRO A 86 2.74 17.60 24.33
C PRO A 86 3.40 16.55 23.43
N SER A 87 4.63 16.14 23.72
CA SER A 87 5.33 15.07 22.98
C SER A 87 4.61 13.73 23.08
N SER A 88 4.02 13.40 24.24
CA SER A 88 3.25 12.16 24.44
C SER A 88 2.01 12.13 23.55
N VAL A 89 1.32 13.27 23.41
CA VAL A 89 0.13 13.39 22.55
C VAL A 89 0.50 13.15 21.08
N TRP A 90 1.59 13.75 20.60
CA TRP A 90 2.07 13.55 19.22
C TRP A 90 2.47 12.11 18.94
N ILE A 91 3.25 11.48 19.83
CA ILE A 91 3.69 10.08 19.67
C ILE A 91 2.49 9.15 19.57
N ASN A 92 1.54 9.26 20.52
CA ASN A 92 0.35 8.41 20.51
C ASN A 92 -0.50 8.65 19.27
N THR A 93 -0.69 9.91 18.85
CA THR A 93 -1.43 10.23 17.62
C THR A 93 -0.80 9.57 16.40
N LEU A 94 0.53 9.64 16.26
CA LEU A 94 1.26 9.01 15.15
C LEU A 94 1.12 7.49 15.15
N TRP A 95 1.20 6.85 16.32
CA TRP A 95 1.07 5.40 16.44
C TRP A 95 -0.36 4.92 16.19
N PHE A 96 -1.38 5.57 16.75
CA PHE A 96 -2.78 5.26 16.44
C PHE A 96 -3.08 5.47 14.95
N ALA A 97 -2.59 6.56 14.34
CA ALA A 97 -2.74 6.79 12.91
C ALA A 97 -2.08 5.67 12.08
N SER A 98 -0.86 5.26 12.44
CA SER A 98 -0.16 4.16 11.75
C SER A 98 -0.95 2.84 11.82
N LEU A 99 -1.54 2.52 12.97
CA LEU A 99 -2.37 1.34 13.15
C LEU A 99 -3.65 1.41 12.31
N ALA A 100 -4.32 2.57 12.28
CA ALA A 100 -5.51 2.79 11.47
C ALA A 100 -5.25 2.62 9.97
N PHE A 101 -4.13 3.13 9.45
CA PHE A 101 -3.74 2.93 8.05
C PHE A 101 -3.44 1.46 7.74
N ALA A 102 -2.75 0.75 8.64
CA ALA A 102 -2.47 -0.67 8.47
C ALA A 102 -3.74 -1.54 8.44
N LEU A 103 -4.68 -1.28 9.36
CA LEU A 103 -5.97 -1.98 9.37
C LEU A 103 -6.81 -1.66 8.14
N THR A 104 -6.81 -0.40 7.69
CA THR A 104 -7.51 0.01 6.47
C THR A 104 -6.93 -0.72 5.25
N ALA A 105 -5.60 -0.81 5.14
CA ALA A 105 -4.94 -1.58 4.09
C ALA A 105 -5.36 -3.06 4.13
N ALA A 106 -5.44 -3.66 5.32
CA ALA A 106 -5.87 -5.05 5.49
C ALA A 106 -7.35 -5.26 5.08
N VAL A 107 -8.26 -4.36 5.47
CA VAL A 107 -9.68 -4.43 5.09
C VAL A 107 -9.84 -4.32 3.57
N VAL A 108 -9.21 -3.33 2.94
CA VAL A 108 -9.26 -3.15 1.48
C VAL A 108 -8.66 -4.35 0.76
N SER A 109 -7.56 -4.91 1.28
CA SER A 109 -6.93 -6.13 0.78
C SER A 109 -7.90 -7.32 0.78
N ILE A 110 -8.62 -7.54 1.88
CA ILE A 110 -9.61 -8.62 2.00
C ILE A 110 -10.78 -8.41 1.03
N LEU A 111 -11.27 -7.18 0.87
CA LEU A 111 -12.32 -6.86 -0.10
C LEU A 111 -11.85 -7.16 -1.53
N CYS A 112 -10.64 -6.74 -1.91
CA CYS A 112 -10.07 -7.04 -3.23
C CYS A 112 -9.99 -8.56 -3.48
N LYS A 113 -9.64 -9.33 -2.45
CA LYS A 113 -9.62 -10.79 -2.47
C LYS A 113 -11.00 -11.40 -2.75
N GLN A 114 -12.03 -10.90 -2.09
CA GLN A 114 -13.42 -11.35 -2.28
C GLN A 114 -13.88 -11.09 -3.72
N TRP A 115 -13.60 -9.91 -4.25
CA TRP A 115 -13.87 -9.57 -5.65
C TRP A 115 -13.15 -10.49 -6.62
N LEU A 116 -11.88 -10.79 -6.36
CA LEU A 116 -11.07 -11.65 -7.21
C LEU A 116 -11.54 -13.12 -7.17
N TYR A 117 -12.03 -13.57 -6.03
CA TYR A 117 -12.64 -14.90 -5.89
C TYR A 117 -13.94 -15.00 -6.69
N GLU A 118 -14.81 -14.00 -6.58
CA GLU A 118 -16.07 -13.98 -7.33
C GLU A 118 -15.80 -13.91 -8.85
N TYR A 119 -14.82 -13.10 -9.27
CA TYR A 119 -14.39 -13.02 -10.66
C TYR A 119 -13.95 -14.39 -11.23
N GLN A 120 -13.10 -15.12 -10.51
CA GLN A 120 -12.68 -16.47 -10.91
C GLN A 120 -13.83 -17.47 -10.89
N ARG A 121 -14.80 -17.32 -9.98
CA ARG A 121 -15.97 -18.19 -9.92
C ARG A 121 -16.80 -18.09 -11.20
N TYR A 122 -16.95 -16.90 -11.78
CA TYR A 122 -17.64 -16.70 -13.05
C TYR A 122 -16.88 -17.30 -14.24
N GLU A 123 -15.55 -17.26 -14.23
CA GLU A 123 -14.70 -17.84 -15.29
C GLU A 123 -14.81 -19.37 -15.34
N ASN A 124 -14.83 -20.04 -14.18
CA ASN A 124 -14.94 -21.50 -14.10
C ASN A 124 -16.31 -22.09 -14.51
N VAL A 125 -17.33 -21.24 -14.73
CA VAL A 125 -18.71 -21.67 -15.02
C VAL A 125 -19.13 -21.14 -16.39
N THR A 126 -18.54 -21.58 -17.50
CA THR A 126 -19.10 -21.21 -18.82
C THR A 126 -18.96 -22.26 -19.95
N THR A 127 -20.08 -22.41 -20.67
CA THR A 127 -20.36 -23.10 -21.95
C THR A 127 -20.13 -22.13 -23.14
N GLU A 128 -20.54 -22.46 -24.38
CA GLU A 128 -20.21 -21.74 -25.65
C GLU A 128 -20.31 -20.19 -25.65
N ASP A 129 -21.10 -19.56 -24.78
CA ASP A 129 -21.22 -18.08 -24.67
C ASP A 129 -20.16 -17.40 -23.79
N SER A 130 -19.12 -18.13 -23.38
CA SER A 130 -18.05 -17.70 -22.46
C SER A 130 -17.41 -16.36 -22.82
N PHE A 131 -17.14 -16.10 -24.10
CA PHE A 131 -16.36 -14.94 -24.56
C PHE A 131 -16.96 -13.58 -24.13
N LEU A 132 -18.29 -13.44 -24.23
CA LEU A 132 -18.97 -12.17 -23.98
C LEU A 132 -18.99 -11.84 -22.47
N ILE A 133 -19.18 -12.87 -21.64
CA ILE A 133 -19.19 -12.77 -20.18
C ILE A 133 -17.78 -12.42 -19.66
N HIS A 134 -16.74 -13.09 -20.15
CA HIS A 134 -15.35 -12.78 -19.78
C HIS A 134 -14.97 -11.34 -20.13
N GLY A 135 -15.34 -10.88 -21.33
CA GLY A 135 -15.11 -9.50 -21.75
C GLY A 135 -15.83 -8.46 -20.88
N LEU A 136 -17.06 -8.75 -20.45
CA LEU A 136 -17.83 -7.88 -19.56
C LEU A 136 -17.27 -7.85 -18.13
N CYS A 137 -16.90 -9.00 -17.57
CA CYS A 137 -16.29 -9.08 -16.25
C CYS A 137 -14.91 -8.40 -16.21
N TYR A 138 -14.08 -8.58 -17.26
CA TYR A 138 -12.80 -7.88 -17.38
C TYR A 138 -12.98 -6.35 -17.51
N ARG A 139 -13.96 -5.90 -18.31
CA ARG A 139 -14.32 -4.47 -18.36
C ARG A 139 -14.86 -3.97 -17.02
N GLY A 140 -15.60 -4.79 -16.30
CA GLY A 140 -16.04 -4.51 -14.93
C GLY A 140 -14.83 -4.26 -14.03
N LEU A 141 -13.87 -5.18 -14.00
CA LEU A 141 -12.65 -5.07 -13.21
C LEU A 141 -11.87 -3.76 -13.50
N GLN A 142 -11.75 -3.37 -14.77
CA GLN A 142 -11.14 -2.10 -15.15
C GLN A 142 -11.97 -0.88 -14.77
N THR A 143 -13.30 -0.94 -14.95
CA THR A 143 -14.20 0.17 -14.61
C THR A 143 -14.21 0.45 -13.11
N TRP A 144 -14.15 -0.60 -12.30
CA TRP A 144 -14.06 -0.52 -10.83
C TRP A 144 -12.63 -0.27 -10.32
N ARG A 145 -11.63 -0.12 -11.22
CA ARG A 145 -10.23 0.21 -10.90
C ARG A 145 -9.58 -0.70 -9.85
N VAL A 146 -10.00 -1.97 -9.76
CA VAL A 146 -9.42 -2.96 -8.85
C VAL A 146 -7.90 -3.08 -9.01
N PRO A 147 -7.32 -3.09 -10.24
CA PRO A 147 -5.87 -3.14 -10.40
C PRO A 147 -5.16 -1.91 -9.80
N GLU A 148 -5.74 -0.71 -9.93
CA GLU A 148 -5.18 0.50 -9.34
C GLU A 148 -5.20 0.41 -7.81
N ILE A 149 -6.31 -0.06 -7.22
CA ILE A 149 -6.44 -0.26 -5.77
C ILE A 149 -5.36 -1.23 -5.28
N ILE A 150 -5.20 -2.39 -5.93
CA ILE A 150 -4.22 -3.41 -5.53
C ILE A 150 -2.79 -2.86 -5.59
N THR A 151 -2.46 -2.09 -6.63
CA THR A 151 -1.13 -1.45 -6.74
C THR A 151 -0.88 -0.34 -5.71
N SER A 152 -1.94 0.24 -5.14
CA SER A 152 -1.86 1.30 -4.13
C SER A 152 -1.76 0.77 -2.69
N LEU A 153 -2.19 -0.48 -2.42
CA LEU A 153 -2.15 -1.10 -1.09
C LEU A 153 -0.76 -1.05 -0.41
N PRO A 154 0.36 -1.37 -1.11
CA PRO A 154 1.69 -1.28 -0.51
C PRO A 154 2.05 0.14 -0.07
N ILE A 155 1.54 1.16 -0.76
CA ILE A 155 1.82 2.58 -0.45
C ILE A 155 1.17 2.93 0.89
N LEU A 156 -0.06 2.47 1.13
CA LEU A 156 -0.77 2.72 2.37
C LEU A 156 -0.02 2.10 3.57
N LEU A 157 0.53 0.90 3.41
CA LEU A 157 1.37 0.25 4.43
C LEU A 157 2.73 0.95 4.61
N GLN A 158 3.34 1.49 3.56
CA GLN A 158 4.55 2.30 3.70
C GLN A 158 4.27 3.59 4.46
N ILE A 159 3.15 4.28 4.21
CA ILE A 159 2.75 5.47 4.97
C ILE A 159 2.57 5.12 6.45
N ALA A 160 1.92 4.00 6.74
CA ALA A 160 1.79 3.50 8.11
C ALA A 160 3.16 3.27 8.77
N LEU A 161 4.10 2.64 8.06
CA LEU A 161 5.46 2.40 8.54
C LEU A 161 6.23 3.71 8.80
N VAL A 162 6.10 4.71 7.91
CA VAL A 162 6.71 6.05 8.09
C VAL A 162 6.18 6.73 9.34
N LEU A 163 4.86 6.72 9.54
CA LEU A 163 4.24 7.33 10.71
C LEU A 163 4.71 6.67 12.02
N PHE A 164 4.78 5.34 12.03
CA PHE A 164 5.26 4.58 13.18
C PHE A 164 6.73 4.89 13.50
N LEU A 165 7.60 4.84 12.49
CA LEU A 165 9.02 5.16 12.65
C LEU A 165 9.25 6.61 13.06
N SER A 166 8.44 7.55 12.57
CA SER A 166 8.47 8.95 13.01
C SER A 166 8.14 9.08 14.50
N GLY A 167 7.13 8.35 14.99
CA GLY A 167 6.81 8.28 16.41
C GLY A 167 7.95 7.70 17.25
N ILE A 168 8.62 6.65 16.76
CA ILE A 168 9.83 6.10 17.40
C ILE A 168 10.95 7.12 17.48
N LEU A 169 11.20 7.88 16.40
CA LEU A 169 12.23 8.91 16.39
C LEU A 169 11.95 9.98 17.45
N VAL A 170 10.72 10.53 17.49
CA VAL A 170 10.33 11.53 18.50
C VAL A 170 10.53 11.00 19.92
N LEU A 171 10.18 9.72 20.16
CA LEU A 171 10.42 9.05 21.43
C LEU A 171 11.91 8.96 21.75
N LEU A 172 12.73 8.43 20.84
CA LEU A 172 14.17 8.26 21.05
C LEU A 172 14.89 9.59 21.31
N TRP A 173 14.50 10.65 20.60
CA TRP A 173 15.03 12.00 20.82
C TRP A 173 14.71 12.53 22.21
N SER A 174 13.60 12.09 22.84
CA SER A 174 13.24 12.45 24.20
C SER A 174 14.02 11.66 25.27
N PHE A 175 14.53 10.46 24.96
CA PHE A 175 15.28 9.63 25.91
C PHE A 175 16.80 9.83 25.79
N GLN A 176 17.36 9.64 24.59
CA GLN A 176 18.81 9.69 24.38
C GLN A 176 19.16 10.05 22.93
N SER A 177 19.79 11.21 22.75
CA SER A 177 20.11 11.76 21.41
C SER A 177 21.09 10.90 20.60
N VAL A 178 21.97 10.14 21.26
CA VAL A 178 22.94 9.27 20.57
C VAL A 178 22.22 8.15 19.81
N VAL A 179 21.33 7.41 20.47
CA VAL A 179 20.55 6.34 19.84
C VAL A 179 19.64 6.93 18.76
N ALA A 180 19.00 8.07 19.05
CA ALA A 180 18.15 8.77 18.08
C ALA A 180 18.89 9.12 16.79
N SER A 181 20.12 9.61 16.88
CA SER A 181 20.93 9.98 15.69
C SER A 181 21.22 8.77 14.80
N ILE A 182 21.63 7.64 15.38
CA ILE A 182 21.93 6.41 14.64
C ILE A 182 20.66 5.87 13.96
N THR A 183 19.55 5.81 14.69
CA THR A 183 18.27 5.36 14.13
C THR A 183 17.79 6.28 13.00
N THR A 184 17.95 7.59 13.13
CA THR A 184 17.58 8.57 12.09
C THR A 184 18.36 8.35 10.80
N VAL A 185 19.66 8.04 10.89
CA VAL A 185 20.50 7.75 9.71
C VAL A 185 20.03 6.48 9.00
N ILE A 186 19.78 5.41 9.74
CA ILE A 186 19.31 4.13 9.16
C ILE A 186 17.97 4.33 8.45
N VAL A 187 17.01 4.94 9.14
CA VAL A 187 15.69 5.31 8.63
C VAL A 187 15.83 6.16 7.36
N GLY A 188 16.63 7.22 7.43
CA GLY A 188 16.88 8.16 6.32
C GLY A 188 17.53 7.53 5.09
N LEU A 189 18.27 6.43 5.23
CA LEU A 189 18.84 5.69 4.09
C LEU A 189 17.81 4.74 3.45
N THR A 190 16.96 4.10 4.26
CA THR A 190 16.01 3.08 3.77
C THR A 190 14.77 3.63 3.09
N PHE A 191 14.27 4.78 3.53
CA PHE A 191 13.05 5.38 2.98
C PHE A 191 13.17 5.92 1.55
N PRO A 192 14.19 6.71 1.17
CA PRO A 192 14.28 7.24 -0.18
C PRO A 192 14.44 6.13 -1.22
N PHE A 193 15.14 5.04 -0.87
CA PHE A 193 15.25 3.88 -1.75
C PHE A 193 13.89 3.20 -1.99
N SER A 194 13.09 3.05 -0.94
CA SER A 194 11.75 2.44 -1.01
C SER A 194 10.79 3.32 -1.80
N LEU A 195 10.80 4.63 -1.56
CA LEU A 195 10.01 5.62 -2.29
C LEU A 195 10.43 5.70 -3.76
N GLN A 196 11.73 5.68 -4.06
CA GLN A 196 12.22 5.70 -5.44
C GLN A 196 11.69 4.51 -6.24
N ARG A 197 11.73 3.30 -5.67
CA ARG A 197 11.17 2.12 -6.33
C ARG A 197 9.67 2.27 -6.54
N GLN A 198 8.93 2.75 -5.53
CA GLN A 198 7.49 2.92 -5.61
C GLN A 198 7.09 3.99 -6.66
N SER A 199 7.80 5.11 -6.71
CA SER A 199 7.62 6.19 -7.69
C SER A 199 7.94 5.72 -9.11
N CYS A 200 9.00 4.92 -9.29
CA CYS A 200 9.32 4.31 -10.58
C CYS A 200 8.22 3.35 -11.05
N GLN A 201 7.61 2.57 -10.15
CA GLN A 201 6.49 1.67 -10.48
C GLN A 201 5.25 2.46 -10.93
N LEU A 202 4.87 3.51 -10.19
CA LEU A 202 3.74 4.36 -10.56
C LEU A 202 3.97 5.11 -11.88
N PHE A 203 5.18 5.61 -12.11
CA PHE A 203 5.54 6.27 -13.37
C PHE A 203 5.51 5.30 -14.56
N ASN A 204 5.99 4.07 -14.38
CA ASN A 204 5.92 3.03 -15.41
C ASN A 204 4.47 2.66 -15.75
N ILE A 205 3.59 2.52 -14.75
CA ILE A 205 2.17 2.23 -14.97
C ILE A 205 1.47 3.40 -15.69
N SER A 206 1.75 4.64 -15.28
CA SER A 206 1.19 5.84 -15.91
C SER A 206 1.63 5.97 -17.37
N THR A 207 2.90 5.72 -17.66
CA THR A 207 3.42 5.74 -19.04
C THR A 207 2.82 4.64 -19.91
N GLN A 208 2.62 3.42 -19.38
CA GLN A 208 1.91 2.36 -20.10
C GLN A 208 0.45 2.73 -20.42
N ASN A 209 -0.29 3.26 -19.45
CA ASN A 209 -1.68 3.70 -19.66
C ASN A 209 -1.80 4.84 -20.69
N LEU A 210 -0.84 5.77 -20.70
CA LEU A 210 -0.74 6.83 -21.71
C LEU A 210 -0.43 6.25 -23.10
N THR A 211 0.49 5.30 -23.23
CA THR A 211 0.75 4.66 -24.54
C THR A 211 -0.45 3.87 -25.08
N HIS A 212 -1.19 3.18 -24.21
CA HIS A 212 -2.37 2.43 -24.61
C HIS A 212 -3.51 3.36 -25.07
N SER A 213 -3.72 4.49 -24.40
CA SER A 213 -4.72 5.50 -24.79
C SER A 213 -4.36 6.24 -26.09
N VAL A 214 -3.08 6.51 -26.33
CA VAL A 214 -2.60 7.10 -27.60
C VAL A 214 -2.76 6.12 -28.76
N LEU A 215 -2.46 4.83 -28.56
CA LEU A 215 -2.62 3.80 -29.58
C LEU A 215 -4.10 3.51 -29.92
N THR A 216 -5.00 3.50 -28.92
CA THR A 216 -6.45 3.35 -29.16
C THR A 216 -7.06 4.58 -29.82
N SER A 217 -6.59 5.79 -29.48
CA SER A 217 -6.98 7.04 -30.17
C SER A 217 -6.53 7.05 -31.64
N ARG A 218 -5.30 6.62 -31.94
CA ARG A 218 -4.82 6.46 -33.33
C ARG A 218 -5.57 5.37 -34.12
N GLY A 219 -5.98 4.28 -33.46
CA GLY A 219 -6.80 3.22 -34.07
C GLY A 219 -8.24 3.66 -34.39
N SER A 220 -8.80 4.59 -33.62
CA SER A 220 -10.15 5.16 -33.84
C SER A 220 -10.19 6.23 -34.94
N SER A 221 -9.06 6.88 -35.25
CA SER A 221 -8.99 7.88 -36.33
C SER A 221 -8.76 7.26 -37.72
N GLY A 222 -8.63 5.94 -37.83
CA GLY A 222 -8.31 5.22 -39.06
C GLY A 222 -9.50 4.55 -39.77
N ARG A 223 -10.75 4.96 -39.50
CA ARG A 223 -11.91 4.29 -40.10
C ARG A 223 -13.05 5.26 -40.46
N PHE A 224 -12.92 5.95 -41.60
CA PHE A 224 -14.05 6.39 -42.43
C PHE A 224 -13.62 6.56 -43.91
N SER A 225 -14.03 5.57 -44.73
CA SER A 225 -14.42 5.58 -46.17
C SER A 225 -13.74 6.57 -47.15
N SER A 226 -12.93 6.14 -48.13
CA SER A 226 -13.28 5.57 -49.47
C SER A 226 -13.02 6.56 -50.63
N PHE A 227 -12.24 6.18 -51.65
CA PHE A 227 -12.64 5.93 -53.06
C PHE A 227 -11.38 5.69 -53.95
N PRO A 228 -11.53 5.00 -55.10
CA PRO A 228 -10.46 4.45 -55.94
C PRO A 228 -10.04 5.42 -57.06
N VAL A 229 -8.92 5.14 -57.77
CA VAL A 229 -8.63 5.46 -59.20
C VAL A 229 -7.20 4.95 -59.54
N PRO A 230 -6.90 4.64 -60.82
CA PRO A 230 -6.04 3.51 -61.22
C PRO A 230 -4.68 3.88 -61.83
N GLY A 231 -3.79 2.88 -61.88
CA GLY A 231 -2.86 2.61 -62.98
C GLY A 231 -1.54 3.40 -63.05
N CYS A 232 -0.43 2.76 -62.65
CA CYS A 232 0.65 2.39 -63.59
C CYS A 232 1.81 1.64 -62.91
N LEU A 233 2.05 0.43 -63.43
CA LEU A 233 3.35 -0.18 -63.75
C LEU A 233 4.33 -0.50 -62.59
N THR A 234 4.35 -1.80 -62.28
CA THR A 234 5.53 -2.62 -61.90
C THR A 234 6.72 -2.37 -62.88
N PRO A 235 8.00 -2.73 -62.57
CA PRO A 235 8.36 -4.07 -62.08
C PRO A 235 9.64 -4.24 -61.21
N VAL A 236 9.90 -5.53 -60.88
CA VAL A 236 11.22 -6.15 -60.54
C VAL A 236 11.63 -6.06 -59.05
N CYS A 237 12.07 -7.09 -58.31
CA CYS A 237 12.28 -8.53 -58.51
C CYS A 237 12.38 -9.24 -57.13
N SER A 238 12.01 -10.52 -57.07
CA SER A 238 12.62 -11.51 -56.14
C SER A 238 13.97 -11.97 -56.72
N PRO A 239 14.88 -12.54 -55.91
CA PRO A 239 15.05 -13.98 -56.07
C PRO A 239 15.34 -14.77 -54.78
N ILE A 240 14.92 -16.02 -54.89
CA ILE A 240 15.29 -17.22 -54.14
C ILE A 240 16.80 -17.51 -54.27
N GLY A 241 17.42 -18.04 -53.22
CA GLY A 241 18.74 -18.67 -53.30
C GLY A 241 19.07 -19.54 -52.08
N LYS A 242 18.81 -20.85 -52.16
CA LYS A 242 19.51 -21.88 -51.36
C LYS A 242 20.94 -22.07 -51.91
N PRO A 243 21.85 -22.68 -51.14
CA PRO A 243 22.30 -23.99 -51.62
C PRO A 243 22.42 -25.05 -50.50
N LEU A 244 22.01 -26.27 -50.88
CA LEU A 244 22.49 -27.53 -50.31
C LEU A 244 23.89 -27.81 -50.89
N ILE A 245 24.84 -28.22 -50.05
CA ILE A 245 26.00 -29.00 -50.49
C ILE A 245 26.02 -30.31 -49.70
N VAL A 246 25.87 -31.39 -50.44
CA VAL A 246 26.26 -32.76 -50.12
C VAL A 246 27.54 -33.05 -50.91
N GLY A 247 28.50 -33.69 -50.27
CA GLY A 247 29.68 -34.32 -50.87
C GLY A 247 30.50 -34.90 -49.71
N LYS A 248 30.99 -36.13 -49.73
CA LYS A 248 31.26 -37.07 -50.79
C LYS A 248 31.41 -38.46 -50.17
#